data_AF-A0A921E492-F1
#
_entry.id   AF-A0A921E492-F1
#
_cell.length_a   1.000
_cell.length_b   1.000
_cell.length_c   1.000
_cell.angle_alpha   90.00
_cell.angle_beta   90.00
_cell.angle_gamma   90.00
#
_symmetry.space_group_name_H-M   'P 1'
#
loop_
_entity.id
_entity.type
_entity.pdbx_description
1 polymer ?
#
loop_
_entity_poly.entity_id
_entity_poly.type
_entity_poly.pdbx_seq_one_letter_code
_entity_poly.pdbx_strand_id
1 'polypeptide(L)'
;MADETEQLGLLMAVFELALARLFETSPEGGRARDLFVEDVRRLLADTRELQGDSPAAQTYEALLRRLGATHPGDPDGIGVVPTPERGAPPVGAGV
;
A
#
# COMPACT_ATOMS: atom_id res chain seq x y z
N MET A 1 -22.66 14.02 -2.61
CA MET A 1 -21.49 14.58 -1.91
C MET A 1 -20.92 13.64 -0.86
N ALA A 2 -21.53 13.47 0.33
CA ALA A 2 -20.96 12.60 1.39
C ALA A 2 -20.89 11.11 0.95
N ASP A 3 -21.97 10.61 0.35
CA ASP A 3 -22.10 9.22 -0.11
C ASP A 3 -21.13 8.87 -1.26
N GLU A 4 -20.97 9.79 -2.23
CA GLU A 4 -19.98 9.65 -3.32
C GLU A 4 -18.52 9.68 -2.80
N THR A 5 -18.26 10.48 -1.77
CA THR A 5 -16.92 10.57 -1.15
C THR A 5 -16.59 9.28 -0.39
N GLU A 6 -17.58 8.71 0.30
CA GLU A 6 -17.46 7.41 0.97
C GLU A 6 -17.23 6.27 -0.02
N GLN A 7 -17.98 6.26 -1.12
CA GLN A 7 -17.80 5.28 -2.20
C GLN A 7 -16.42 5.38 -2.86
N LEU A 8 -15.92 6.60 -3.10
CA LEU A 8 -14.56 6.82 -3.60
C LEU A 8 -13.50 6.36 -2.60
N GLY A 9 -13.72 6.61 -1.30
CA GLY A 9 -12.85 6.11 -0.23
C GLY A 9 -12.77 4.59 -0.21
N LEU A 10 -13.91 3.90 -0.36
CA LEU A 10 -13.97 2.44 -0.42
C LEU A 10 -13.25 1.89 -1.66
N LEU A 11 -13.48 2.50 -2.84
CA LEU A 11 -12.82 2.07 -4.07
C LEU A 11 -11.30 2.20 -3.96
N MET A 12 -10.82 3.30 -3.38
CA MET A 12 -9.41 3.54 -3.15
C MET A 12 -8.81 2.51 -2.17
N ALA A 13 -9.51 2.19 -1.09
CA ALA A 13 -9.08 1.15 -0.14
C ALA A 13 -9.00 -0.26 -0.77
N VAL A 14 -9.98 -0.62 -1.61
CA VAL A 14 -9.95 -1.90 -2.34
C VAL A 14 -8.78 -1.94 -3.32
N PHE A 15 -8.49 -0.84 -4.00
CA PHE A 15 -7.38 -0.74 -4.93
C PHE A 15 -6.02 -0.87 -4.23
N GLU A 16 -5.86 -0.22 -3.08
CA GLU A 16 -4.68 -0.34 -2.22
C GLU A 16 -4.45 -1.79 -1.77
N LEU A 17 -5.51 -2.47 -1.34
CA LEU A 17 -5.44 -3.88 -0.95
C LEU A 17 -5.06 -4.79 -2.13
N ALA A 18 -5.63 -4.55 -3.31
CA ALA A 18 -5.32 -5.31 -4.51
C ALA A 18 -3.84 -5.15 -4.93
N LEU A 19 -3.30 -3.93 -4.86
CA LEU A 19 -1.90 -3.66 -5.13
C LEU A 19 -0.97 -4.35 -4.11
N ALA A 20 -1.29 -4.28 -2.82
CA ALA A 20 -0.50 -4.96 -1.79
C ALA A 20 -0.48 -6.47 -2.02
N ARG A 21 -1.65 -7.07 -2.29
CA ARG A 21 -1.76 -8.50 -2.60
C ARG A 21 -1.03 -8.89 -3.88
N LEU A 22 -1.01 -8.03 -4.89
CA LEU A 22 -0.26 -8.29 -6.12
C LEU A 22 1.24 -8.41 -5.84
N PHE A 23 1.80 -7.52 -5.02
CA PHE A 23 3.21 -7.60 -4.62
C PHE A 23 3.51 -8.77 -3.68
N GLU A 24 2.58 -9.15 -2.81
CA GLU A 24 2.78 -10.29 -1.90
C GLU A 24 2.72 -11.64 -2.61
N THR A 25 1.79 -11.79 -3.56
CA THR A 25 1.48 -13.08 -4.20
C THR A 25 2.30 -13.34 -5.47
N SER A 26 2.90 -12.31 -6.06
CA SER A 26 3.77 -12.47 -7.21
C SER A 26 5.18 -12.94 -6.79
N PRO A 27 5.76 -13.92 -7.51
CA PRO A 27 7.21 -14.10 -7.52
C PRO A 27 7.89 -12.75 -7.78
N GLU A 28 8.92 -12.43 -7.00
CA GLU A 28 9.65 -11.14 -7.04
C GLU A 28 8.83 -9.89 -6.70
N GLY A 29 7.59 -10.02 -6.19
CA GLY A 29 6.74 -8.86 -5.95
C GLY A 29 7.27 -7.88 -4.88
N GLY A 30 8.09 -8.35 -3.94
CA GLY A 30 8.85 -7.48 -3.03
C GLY A 30 9.82 -6.56 -3.79
N ARG A 31 10.59 -7.10 -4.75
CA ARG A 31 11.50 -6.32 -5.60
C ARG A 31 10.72 -5.36 -6.50
N ALA A 32 9.59 -5.79 -7.04
CA ALA A 32 8.72 -4.94 -7.83
C ALA A 32 8.14 -3.77 -7.01
N ARG A 33 7.79 -4.01 -5.73
CA ARG A 33 7.36 -2.95 -4.80
C ARG A 33 8.48 -1.93 -4.57
N ASP A 34 9.70 -2.39 -4.34
CA ASP A 34 10.84 -1.50 -4.09
C ASP A 34 11.12 -0.59 -5.30
N LEU A 35 11.11 -1.16 -6.51
CA LEU A 35 11.25 -0.40 -7.76
C LEU A 35 10.11 0.60 -7.96
N PHE A 36 8.87 0.18 -7.69
CA PHE A 36 7.71 1.07 -7.78
C PHE A 36 7.80 2.24 -6.81
N VAL A 37 8.25 2.00 -5.57
CA VAL A 37 8.48 3.05 -4.58
C VAL A 37 9.56 4.03 -5.05
N GLU A 38 10.64 3.53 -5.63
CA GLU A 38 11.71 4.37 -6.21
C GLU A 38 11.18 5.26 -7.34
N ASP A 39 10.41 4.69 -8.26
CA ASP A 39 9.80 5.43 -9.37
C ASP A 39 8.86 6.53 -8.88
N VAL A 40 8.01 6.25 -7.89
CA VAL A 40 7.09 7.23 -7.30
C VAL A 40 7.86 8.35 -6.58
N ARG A 41 8.97 8.02 -5.90
CA ARG A 41 9.84 9.05 -5.26
C ARG A 41 10.48 9.97 -6.29
N ARG A 42 10.99 9.42 -7.40
CA ARG A 42 11.54 10.23 -8.50
C ARG A 42 10.46 11.13 -9.10
N LEU A 43 9.28 10.57 -9.38
CA LEU A 43 8.16 11.34 -9.92
C LEU A 43 7.72 12.47 -8.97
N LEU A 44 7.70 12.23 -7.66
CA LEU A 44 7.41 13.26 -6.67
C LEU A 44 8.47 14.37 -6.66
N ALA A 45 9.76 14.03 -6.76
CA ALA A 45 10.83 15.01 -6.85
C ALA A 45 10.68 15.90 -8.09
N ASP A 46 10.52 15.29 -9.27
CA ASP A 46 10.31 16.00 -10.54
C ASP A 46 9.05 16.89 -10.48
N THR A 47 7.98 16.38 -9.87
CA THR A 47 6.71 17.13 -9.72
C THR A 47 6.89 18.32 -8.79
N ARG A 48 7.64 18.19 -7.70
CA ARG A 48 7.88 19.31 -6.76
C ARG A 48 8.74 20.41 -7.37
N GLU A 49 9.71 20.04 -8.21
CA GLU A 49 10.54 21.02 -8.94
C GLU A 49 9.71 21.88 -9.89
N LEU A 50 8.70 21.29 -10.53
CA LEU A 50 7.82 21.99 -11.47
C LEU A 50 6.63 22.66 -10.80
N GLN A 51 6.07 22.03 -9.76
CA GLN A 51 4.77 22.36 -9.16
C GLN A 51 4.70 21.94 -7.68
N GLY A 52 5.51 22.61 -6.84
CA GLY A 52 5.72 22.30 -5.41
C GLY A 52 4.48 21.91 -4.60
N ASP A 53 3.41 22.71 -4.67
CA ASP A 53 2.19 22.50 -3.87
C ASP A 53 1.02 21.92 -4.67
N SER A 54 1.31 21.28 -5.81
CA SER A 54 0.25 20.71 -6.64
C SER A 54 -0.51 19.58 -5.94
N PRO A 55 -1.81 19.39 -6.25
CA PRO A 55 -2.56 18.21 -5.82
C PRO A 55 -1.90 16.89 -6.24
N ALA A 56 -1.11 16.90 -7.33
CA ALA A 56 -0.34 15.74 -7.77
C ALA A 56 0.77 15.37 -6.77
N ALA A 57 1.56 16.34 -6.31
CA ALA A 57 2.59 16.11 -5.28
C ALA A 57 1.99 15.51 -4.00
N GLN A 58 0.86 16.06 -3.53
CA GLN A 58 0.13 15.55 -2.36
C GLN A 58 -0.37 14.11 -2.56
N THR A 59 -0.80 13.78 -3.79
CA THR A 59 -1.24 12.42 -4.14
C THR A 59 -0.09 11.42 -4.06
N TYR A 60 1.08 11.76 -4.59
CA TYR A 60 2.26 10.87 -4.53
C TYR A 60 2.78 10.70 -3.10
N GLU A 61 2.80 11.75 -2.29
CA GLU A 61 3.13 11.65 -0.87
C GLU A 61 2.18 10.73 -0.10
N ALA A 62 0.87 10.87 -0.35
CA ALA A 62 -0.14 10.02 0.28
C ALA A 62 0.01 8.56 -0.16
N LEU A 63 0.34 8.31 -1.43
CA LEU A 63 0.64 6.98 -1.95
C LEU A 63 1.87 6.37 -1.27
N LEU A 64 2.97 7.12 -1.15
CA LEU A 64 4.17 6.65 -0.46
C LEU A 64 3.89 6.33 1.02
N ARG A 65 3.06 7.12 1.71
CA ARG A 65 2.65 6.85 3.09
C ARG A 65 1.87 5.56 3.23
N ARG A 66 0.94 5.28 2.31
CA ARG A 66 0.15 4.04 2.31
C ARG A 66 1.01 2.81 2.05
N LEU A 67 2.03 2.95 1.21
CA LEU A 67 3.04 1.92 0.98
C LEU A 67 4.07 1.81 2.13
N GLY A 68 3.98 2.71 3.13
CA GLY A 68 4.97 2.96 4.19
C GLY A 68 6.39 3.18 3.70
N ALA A 69 6.50 3.92 2.61
CA ALA A 69 7.74 4.39 2.04
C ALA A 69 8.03 5.86 2.39
N THR A 70 7.46 6.35 3.50
CA THR A 70 7.55 7.76 3.93
C THR A 70 8.94 8.21 4.32
N HIS A 71 9.82 7.31 4.78
CA HIS A 71 11.23 7.59 5.04
C HIS A 71 12.14 6.46 4.50
N PRO A 72 13.36 6.78 4.04
CA PRO A 72 14.37 5.76 3.79
C PRO A 72 14.76 5.11 5.12
N GLY A 73 14.26 3.90 5.38
CA GLY A 73 14.51 3.15 6.61
C GLY A 73 13.31 3.00 7.57
N ASP A 74 12.10 3.40 7.17
CA ASP A 74 10.90 3.15 7.97
C ASP A 74 10.50 1.65 7.87
N PRO A 75 10.48 0.89 8.97
CA PRO A 75 10.01 -0.50 8.97
C PRO A 75 8.48 -0.61 8.89
N ASP A 76 7.75 0.51 8.95
CA ASP A 76 6.28 0.50 8.99
C ASP A 76 5.68 0.86 7.63
N GLY A 77 5.58 -0.15 6.77
CA GLY A 77 4.76 -0.10 5.57
C GLY A 77 3.81 -1.26 5.44
N ILE A 78 2.53 -0.90 5.42
CA ILE A 78 1.35 -1.77 5.55
C ILE A 78 1.49 -2.67 6.78
N GLY A 79 0.97 -2.15 7.89
CA GLY A 79 0.86 -2.91 9.14
C GLY A 79 0.33 -4.30 8.85
N VAL A 80 1.19 -5.29 9.12
CA VAL A 80 0.82 -6.68 9.26
C VAL A 80 -0.40 -6.69 10.18
N VAL A 81 -1.59 -6.97 9.63
CA VAL A 81 -2.71 -7.34 10.47
C VAL A 81 -2.24 -8.61 11.17
N PRO A 82 -2.07 -8.63 12.51
CA PRO A 82 -1.65 -9.85 13.18
C PRO A 82 -2.69 -10.90 12.84
N THR A 83 -2.22 -11.97 12.19
CA THR A 83 -3.06 -13.14 11.94
C THR A 83 -3.64 -13.55 13.30
N PRO A 84 -4.97 -13.63 13.47
CA PRO A 84 -5.52 -14.03 14.75
C PRO A 84 -5.04 -15.45 15.06
N GLU A 85 -4.17 -15.57 16.06
CA GLU A 85 -3.89 -16.85 16.70
C GLU A 85 -5.15 -17.31 17.44
N ARG A 86 -6.08 -17.94 16.73
CA ARG A 86 -7.07 -18.90 17.25
C ARG A 86 -7.98 -19.39 16.14
N GLY A 87 -7.61 -20.54 15.60
CA GLY A 87 -8.45 -21.29 14.67
C GLY A 87 -7.72 -22.49 14.09
N ALA A 88 -6.90 -23.19 14.89
CA ALA A 88 -6.42 -24.50 14.47
C ALA A 88 -7.65 -25.41 14.29
N PRO A 89 -7.85 -26.04 13.11
CA PRO A 89 -8.89 -27.06 12.98
C PRO A 89 -8.54 -28.21 13.94
N PRO A 90 -9.52 -28.83 14.62
CA PRO A 90 -9.23 -30.01 15.40
C PRO A 90 -8.69 -31.09 14.46
N VAL A 91 -7.42 -31.44 14.65
CA VAL A 91 -6.80 -32.62 14.07
C VAL A 91 -7.22 -33.81 14.93
N GLY A 92 -7.91 -34.76 14.31
CA GLY A 92 -8.14 -36.12 14.84
C GLY A 92 -9.62 -36.49 14.93
N ALA A 93 -10.03 -37.71 14.67
CA ALA A 93 -9.34 -38.89 14.17
C ALA A 93 -10.42 -39.83 13.60
N GLY A 94 -10.08 -40.61 12.59
CA GLY A 94 -10.96 -41.64 12.08
C GLY A 94 -11.31 -42.67 13.16
N VAL A 95 -12.60 -42.93 13.30
CA VAL A 95 -13.25 -44.23 13.53
C VAL A 95 -14.70 -44.13 13.10
#